data_AF-A0A7V1C2G8-F1
#
_entry.id   AF-A0A7V1C2G8-F1
#
_cell.length_a   1.000
_cell.length_b   1.000
_cell.length_c   1.000
_cell.angle_alpha   90.00
_cell.angle_beta   90.00
_cell.angle_gamma   90.00
#
_symmetry.space_group_name_H-M   'P 1'
#
loop_
_entity.id
_entity.type
_entity.pdbx_description
1 polymer ?
#
loop_
_entity_poly.entity_id
_entity_poly.type
_entity_poly.pdbx_seq_one_letter_code
_entity_poly.pdbx_strand_id
1 'polypeptide(L)'
;MSQNKKNNNTIRQYFTALIKSAIGKSDALSNIGHNVIKGVLRECLISDILSEILPSQFRVGSGIIVNADGDHSRQTDIIIYDSQILPPFVQKYTPALYPIESVIATIEVKTRLYKTYLEKANRDACKVHQMFKPPENVKQANKNWKEVYNRFGRPLCSIIGFYGEGPKGLLNPNTGKILLNEKASDLFGICLVNQYSWLNLPSLGGWKQRLCDENTNEETKRFFAVLLDNILTISRARIAAKRTDHYDLYTAYIRN
;
A
#
# COMPACT_ATOMS: atom_id res chain seq x y z
N MET A 1 -38.36 -20.47 -4.17
CA MET A 1 -37.68 -20.22 -2.86
C MET A 1 -36.14 -20.34 -2.89
N SER A 2 -35.45 -20.48 -4.04
CA SER A 2 -33.97 -20.68 -4.05
C SER A 2 -33.12 -19.46 -4.49
N GLN A 3 -33.71 -18.29 -4.76
CA GLN A 3 -32.95 -17.10 -5.22
C GLN A 3 -32.52 -16.13 -4.10
N ASN A 4 -33.03 -16.26 -2.86
CA ASN A 4 -32.74 -15.32 -1.76
C ASN A 4 -31.50 -15.63 -0.90
N LYS A 5 -30.78 -16.72 -1.14
CA LYS A 5 -29.59 -17.10 -0.32
C LYS A 5 -28.25 -16.58 -0.85
N LYS A 6 -28.16 -16.09 -2.10
CA LYS A 6 -26.88 -15.65 -2.68
C LYS A 6 -26.44 -14.22 -2.30
N ASN A 7 -27.33 -13.39 -1.74
CA ASN A 7 -27.08 -11.95 -1.51
C ASN A 7 -26.85 -11.52 -0.04
N ASN A 8 -26.91 -12.44 0.92
CA ASN A 8 -26.75 -12.12 2.35
C ASN A 8 -25.39 -12.55 2.91
N ASN A 9 -24.30 -12.12 2.28
CA ASN A 9 -22.98 -12.24 2.90
C ASN A 9 -22.73 -11.01 3.79
N THR A 10 -22.85 -11.19 5.11
CA THR A 10 -22.69 -10.13 6.11
C THR A 10 -21.35 -9.41 5.99
N ILE A 11 -20.24 -10.14 5.76
CA ILE A 11 -18.90 -9.56 5.61
C ILE A 11 -18.85 -8.65 4.37
N ARG A 12 -19.43 -9.11 3.25
CA ARG A 12 -19.50 -8.31 2.02
C ARG A 12 -20.33 -7.04 2.21
N GLN A 13 -21.48 -7.14 2.90
CA GLN A 13 -22.35 -6.00 3.18
C GLN A 13 -21.67 -5.00 4.11
N TYR A 14 -21.03 -5.50 5.17
CA TYR A 14 -20.26 -4.69 6.12
C TYR A 14 -19.13 -3.94 5.41
N PHE A 15 -18.32 -4.62 4.60
CA PHE A 15 -17.20 -3.98 3.90
C PHE A 15 -17.69 -2.95 2.85
N THR A 16 -18.84 -3.21 2.23
CA THR A 16 -19.50 -2.22 1.36
C THR A 16 -19.93 -0.99 2.16
N ALA A 17 -20.52 -1.18 3.34
CA ALA A 17 -20.92 -0.08 4.22
C ALA A 17 -19.71 0.73 4.72
N LEU A 18 -18.60 0.06 5.05
CA LEU A 18 -17.36 0.67 5.49
C LEU A 18 -16.79 1.62 4.42
N ILE A 19 -16.69 1.15 3.17
CA ILE A 19 -16.24 1.98 2.03
C ILE A 19 -17.20 3.13 1.78
N LYS A 20 -18.51 2.87 1.71
CA LYS A 20 -19.51 3.93 1.51
C LYS A 20 -19.47 4.99 2.61
N SER A 21 -19.26 4.58 3.86
CA SER A 21 -19.10 5.51 4.98
C SER A 21 -17.88 6.41 4.79
N ALA A 22 -16.74 5.85 4.40
CA ALA A 22 -15.53 6.64 4.12
C ALA A 22 -15.73 7.61 2.95
N ILE A 23 -16.40 7.18 1.87
CA ILE A 23 -16.75 8.05 0.74
C ILE A 23 -17.67 9.20 1.21
N GLY A 24 -18.76 8.87 1.91
CA GLY A 24 -19.71 9.87 2.41
C GLY A 24 -19.08 10.87 3.38
N LYS A 25 -18.18 10.42 4.26
CA LYS A 25 -17.38 11.30 5.13
C LYS A 25 -16.47 12.20 4.30
N SER A 26 -15.75 11.66 3.31
CA SER A 26 -14.90 12.44 2.41
C SER A 26 -15.71 13.52 1.67
N ASP A 27 -16.93 13.20 1.22
CA ASP A 27 -17.81 14.12 0.52
C ASP A 27 -18.28 15.26 1.43
N ALA A 28 -18.76 14.94 2.63
CA ALA A 28 -19.21 15.92 3.63
C ALA A 28 -18.10 16.92 4.00
N LEU A 29 -16.84 16.48 3.99
CA LEU A 29 -15.67 17.27 4.35
C LEU A 29 -15.10 18.08 3.17
N SER A 30 -15.65 17.94 1.96
CA SER A 30 -15.12 18.59 0.75
C SER A 30 -15.25 20.12 0.76
N ASN A 31 -16.21 20.65 1.53
CA ASN A 31 -16.48 22.08 1.67
C ASN A 31 -15.57 22.80 2.67
N ILE A 32 -14.70 22.09 3.40
CA ILE A 32 -13.72 22.71 4.30
C ILE A 32 -12.73 23.55 3.46
N GLY A 33 -12.52 24.82 3.83
CA GLY A 33 -11.71 25.79 3.08
C GLY A 33 -10.19 25.53 3.03
N HIS A 34 -9.69 24.43 3.61
CA HIS A 34 -8.27 24.13 3.71
C HIS A 34 -7.92 22.80 3.02
N ASN A 35 -7.21 22.88 1.90
CA ASN A 35 -6.84 21.71 1.07
C ASN A 35 -5.94 20.71 1.80
N VAL A 36 -5.06 21.18 2.68
CA VAL A 36 -4.17 20.31 3.49
C VAL A 36 -4.98 19.45 4.44
N ILE A 37 -5.90 20.05 5.19
CA ILE A 37 -6.78 19.35 6.13
C ILE A 37 -7.63 18.31 5.38
N LYS A 38 -8.11 18.65 4.19
CA LYS A 38 -8.85 17.73 3.30
C LYS A 38 -8.01 16.51 2.87
N GLY A 39 -6.70 16.68 2.67
CA GLY A 39 -5.78 15.58 2.39
C GLY A 39 -5.66 14.65 3.59
N VAL A 40 -5.25 15.21 4.73
CA VAL A 40 -5.06 14.48 6.00
C VAL A 40 -6.31 13.71 6.41
N LEU A 41 -7.50 14.30 6.29
CA LEU A 41 -8.75 13.60 6.62
C LEU A 41 -8.97 12.36 5.74
N ARG A 42 -8.61 12.42 4.45
CA ARG A 42 -8.72 11.26 3.56
C ARG A 42 -7.69 10.19 3.89
N GLU A 43 -6.50 10.58 4.30
CA GLU A 43 -5.48 9.67 4.81
C GLU A 43 -5.96 8.93 6.06
N CYS A 44 -6.59 9.65 7.00
CA CYS A 44 -7.23 9.06 8.18
C CYS A 44 -8.32 8.06 7.79
N LEU A 45 -9.23 8.42 6.88
CA LEU A 45 -10.32 7.54 6.46
C LEU A 45 -9.82 6.21 5.88
N ILE A 46 -8.79 6.23 5.04
CA ILE A 46 -8.18 5.00 4.50
C ILE A 46 -7.44 4.23 5.60
N SER A 47 -6.75 4.93 6.50
CA SER A 47 -6.05 4.32 7.63
C SER A 47 -7.00 3.61 8.59
N ASP A 48 -8.19 4.19 8.84
CA ASP A 48 -9.24 3.60 9.67
C ASP A 48 -9.75 2.29 9.06
N ILE A 49 -10.07 2.31 7.75
CA ILE A 49 -10.48 1.10 7.01
C ILE A 49 -9.43 0.00 7.17
N LEU A 50 -8.16 0.34 6.92
CA LEU A 50 -7.06 -0.61 6.98
C LEU A 50 -6.85 -1.16 8.38
N SER A 51 -6.90 -0.30 9.41
CA SER A 51 -6.69 -0.70 10.80
C SER A 51 -7.80 -1.64 11.31
N GLU A 52 -8.99 -1.53 10.74
CA GLU A 52 -10.13 -2.37 11.10
C GLU A 52 -10.07 -3.78 10.47
N ILE A 53 -9.53 -3.88 9.24
CA ILE A 53 -9.53 -5.13 8.46
C ILE A 53 -8.19 -5.87 8.46
N LEU A 54 -7.09 -5.19 8.78
CA LEU A 54 -5.78 -5.81 8.87
C LEU A 54 -5.68 -6.67 10.14
N PRO A 55 -5.06 -7.86 10.05
CA PRO A 55 -4.70 -8.62 11.24
C PRO A 55 -3.82 -7.81 12.19
N SER A 56 -3.96 -8.08 13.50
CA SER A 56 -3.34 -7.32 14.59
C SER A 56 -1.80 -7.38 14.65
N GLN A 57 -1.13 -8.10 13.76
CA GLN A 57 0.32 -7.98 13.58
C GLN A 57 0.73 -6.81 12.70
N PHE A 58 -0.16 -6.43 11.77
CA PHE A 58 0.05 -5.27 10.91
C PHE A 58 -0.43 -4.02 11.63
N ARG A 59 0.27 -2.94 11.38
CA ARG A 59 -0.04 -1.62 11.91
C ARG A 59 0.03 -0.63 10.77
N VAL A 60 -0.78 0.41 10.90
CA VAL A 60 -0.87 1.51 9.94
C VAL A 60 -0.25 2.76 10.58
N GLY A 61 0.50 3.53 9.81
CA GLY A 61 0.99 4.82 10.25
C GLY A 61 1.42 5.70 9.08
N SER A 62 1.97 6.88 9.41
CA SER A 62 2.45 7.87 8.45
C SER A 62 3.83 8.34 8.87
N GLY A 63 4.73 8.55 7.91
CA GLY A 63 6.09 8.97 8.23
C GLY A 63 7.09 8.75 7.11
N ILE A 64 8.35 8.54 7.48
CA ILE A 64 9.46 8.35 6.55
C ILE A 64 9.97 6.92 6.67
N ILE A 65 10.20 6.28 5.54
CA ILE A 65 10.82 4.95 5.46
C ILE A 65 12.33 5.16 5.43
N VAL A 66 13.08 4.35 6.17
CA VAL A 66 14.55 4.41 6.27
C VAL A 66 15.15 3.03 6.09
N ASN A 67 16.38 2.96 5.59
CA ASN A 67 17.20 1.74 5.66
C ASN A 67 18.40 1.93 6.59
N ALA A 68 19.10 0.84 6.91
CA ALA A 68 20.27 0.85 7.78
C ALA A 68 21.48 1.62 7.19
N ASP A 69 21.52 1.79 5.87
CA ASP A 69 22.60 2.52 5.17
C ASP A 69 22.39 4.05 5.19
N GLY A 70 21.30 4.54 5.78
CA GLY A 70 20.99 5.97 5.91
C GLY A 70 20.15 6.57 4.78
N ASP A 71 19.74 5.77 3.79
CA ASP A 71 18.79 6.20 2.77
C ASP A 71 17.39 6.39 3.40
N HIS A 72 16.63 7.36 2.90
CA HIS A 72 15.29 7.65 3.39
C HIS A 72 14.31 8.02 2.27
N SER A 73 13.03 7.69 2.42
CA SER A 73 11.97 8.08 1.49
C SER A 73 11.54 9.54 1.70
N ARG A 74 10.62 10.04 0.86
CA ARG A 74 9.80 11.19 1.24
C ARG A 74 8.78 10.76 2.32
N GLN A 75 8.11 11.73 2.94
CA GLN A 75 6.95 11.43 3.75
C GLN A 75 5.95 10.61 2.92
N THR A 76 5.47 9.51 3.50
CA THR A 76 4.52 8.58 2.91
C THR A 76 3.23 8.64 3.72
N ASP A 77 2.13 8.90 3.02
CA ASP A 77 0.82 9.14 3.61
C ASP A 77 0.39 7.96 4.50
N ILE A 78 0.44 6.74 3.95
CA ILE A 78 0.08 5.51 4.65
C ILE A 78 1.17 4.45 4.47
N ILE A 79 1.66 3.93 5.59
CA ILE A 79 2.65 2.86 5.70
C ILE A 79 1.98 1.71 6.44
N ILE A 80 1.95 0.53 5.81
CA ILE A 80 1.52 -0.72 6.43
C ILE A 80 2.78 -1.54 6.73
N TYR A 81 3.04 -1.77 8.01
CA TYR A 81 4.22 -2.50 8.45
C TYR A 81 3.85 -3.71 9.32
N ASP A 82 4.71 -4.72 9.30
CA ASP A 82 4.59 -5.89 10.19
C ASP A 82 5.42 -5.66 11.46
N SER A 83 4.71 -5.45 12.57
CA SER A 83 5.33 -5.18 13.87
C SER A 83 6.11 -6.35 14.44
N GLN A 84 5.94 -7.57 13.92
CA GLN A 84 6.77 -8.73 14.27
C GLN A 84 8.15 -8.70 13.61
N ILE A 85 8.33 -7.88 12.55
CA ILE A 85 9.62 -7.77 11.85
C ILE A 85 10.52 -6.77 12.56
N LEU A 86 10.08 -5.51 12.63
CA LEU A 86 10.67 -4.40 13.38
C LEU A 86 9.56 -3.37 13.66
N PRO A 87 9.58 -2.69 14.82
CA PRO A 87 8.73 -1.53 15.06
C PRO A 87 9.30 -0.27 14.37
N PRO A 88 8.51 0.79 14.23
CA PRO A 88 9.03 2.10 13.86
C PRO A 88 10.01 2.61 14.92
N PHE A 89 11.09 3.23 14.46
CA PHE A 89 11.96 4.05 15.30
C PHE A 89 11.31 5.43 15.50
N VAL A 90 11.59 6.07 16.64
CA VAL A 90 11.20 7.46 16.90
C VAL A 90 9.67 7.66 16.84
N GLN A 91 8.88 6.62 17.16
CA GLN A 91 7.41 6.61 17.03
C GLN A 91 6.70 7.74 17.80
N LYS A 92 7.32 8.30 18.85
CA LYS A 92 6.78 9.42 19.63
C LYS A 92 6.86 10.78 18.91
N TYR A 93 7.54 10.86 17.77
CA TYR A 93 7.70 12.10 17.02
C TYR A 93 7.07 11.98 15.62
N THR A 94 6.71 13.13 15.05
CA THR A 94 6.16 13.22 13.69
C THR A 94 7.18 13.95 12.81
N PRO A 95 7.68 13.34 11.72
CA PRO A 95 7.33 12.01 11.22
C PRO A 95 7.98 10.86 12.00
N ALA A 96 7.26 9.73 12.15
CA ALA A 96 7.85 8.49 12.64
C ALA A 96 8.78 7.88 11.56
N LEU A 97 9.77 7.09 11.98
CA LEU A 97 10.73 6.46 11.09
C LEU A 97 10.47 4.95 10.99
N TYR A 98 10.30 4.44 9.77
CA TYR A 98 9.91 3.05 9.52
C TYR A 98 11.06 2.28 8.87
N PRO A 99 11.61 1.24 9.52
CA PRO A 99 12.61 0.36 8.92
C PRO A 99 12.03 -0.32 7.69
N ILE A 100 12.72 -0.22 6.56
CA ILE A 100 12.18 -0.70 5.28
C ILE A 100 11.87 -2.19 5.27
N GLU A 101 12.58 -3.00 6.06
CA GLU A 101 12.35 -4.44 6.22
C GLU A 101 10.99 -4.74 6.85
N SER A 102 10.47 -3.85 7.71
CA SER A 102 9.14 -3.98 8.32
C SER A 102 8.02 -3.50 7.41
N VAL A 103 8.30 -2.60 6.46
CA VAL A 103 7.30 -2.01 5.57
C VAL A 103 6.86 -3.03 4.53
N ILE A 104 5.59 -3.39 4.56
CA ILE A 104 4.98 -4.36 3.63
C ILE A 104 4.32 -3.65 2.46
N ALA A 105 3.65 -2.53 2.71
CA ALA A 105 2.95 -1.77 1.68
C ALA A 105 2.89 -0.28 2.01
N THR A 106 2.73 0.53 0.97
CA THR A 106 2.51 1.97 1.06
C THR A 106 1.32 2.38 0.21
N ILE A 107 0.58 3.39 0.65
CA ILE A 107 -0.51 3.99 -0.12
C ILE A 107 -0.36 5.50 -0.11
N GLU A 108 -0.17 6.09 -1.28
CA GLU A 108 -0.29 7.53 -1.50
C GLU A 108 -1.78 7.88 -1.67
N VAL A 109 -2.24 8.93 -0.96
CA VAL A 109 -3.63 9.38 -1.03
C VAL A 109 -3.73 10.69 -1.79
N LYS A 110 -4.70 10.78 -2.70
CA LYS A 110 -4.97 12.00 -3.47
C LYS A 110 -6.46 12.32 -3.47
N THR A 111 -6.78 13.60 -3.32
CA THR A 111 -8.17 14.06 -3.49
C THR A 111 -8.61 13.84 -4.94
N ARG A 112 -7.81 14.27 -5.91
CA ARG A 112 -8.02 14.02 -7.34
C ARG A 112 -6.81 13.31 -7.92
N LEU A 113 -7.04 12.26 -8.70
CA LEU A 113 -5.97 11.51 -9.35
C LEU A 113 -5.67 12.12 -10.73
N TYR A 114 -4.44 12.61 -10.91
CA TYR A 114 -3.98 13.12 -12.20
C TYR A 114 -2.77 12.32 -12.67
N LYS A 115 -2.47 12.39 -13.98
CA LYS A 115 -1.30 11.70 -14.58
C LYS A 115 0.01 12.08 -13.87
N THR A 116 0.16 13.36 -13.52
CA THR A 116 1.35 13.87 -12.81
C THR A 116 1.51 13.24 -11.42
N TYR A 117 0.41 12.98 -10.71
CA TYR A 117 0.45 12.31 -9.41
C TYR A 117 0.75 10.82 -9.55
N LEU A 118 0.25 10.16 -10.60
CA LEU A 118 0.61 8.78 -10.90
C LEU A 118 2.12 8.63 -11.14
N GLU A 119 2.68 9.49 -11.99
CA GLU A 119 4.13 9.48 -12.29
C GLU A 119 4.97 9.82 -11.06
N LYS A 120 4.51 10.75 -10.21
CA LYS A 120 5.17 11.04 -8.93
C LYS A 120 5.16 9.82 -8.02
N ALA A 121 4.00 9.18 -7.83
CA ALA A 121 3.89 7.99 -6.99
C ALA A 121 4.78 6.85 -7.50
N ASN A 122 4.90 6.68 -8.83
CA ASN A 122 5.84 5.71 -9.39
C ASN A 122 7.30 6.03 -9.05
N ARG A 123 7.71 7.30 -9.13
CA ARG A 123 9.07 7.72 -8.73
C ARG A 123 9.34 7.48 -7.24
N ASP A 124 8.35 7.75 -6.39
CA ASP A 124 8.47 7.52 -4.95
C ASP A 124 8.54 6.01 -4.64
N ALA A 125 7.74 5.19 -5.32
CA ALA A 125 7.81 3.72 -5.25
C ALA A 125 9.17 3.17 -5.72
N CYS A 126 9.68 3.66 -6.86
CA CYS A 126 11.00 3.31 -7.38
C CYS A 126 12.10 3.61 -6.35
N LYS A 127 12.04 4.76 -5.67
CA LYS A 127 12.98 5.12 -4.60
C LYS A 127 12.89 4.12 -3.44
N VAL A 128 11.70 3.78 -2.97
CA VAL A 128 11.51 2.76 -1.91
C VAL A 128 12.08 1.40 -2.36
N HIS A 129 11.84 0.99 -3.60
CA HIS A 129 12.39 -0.26 -4.14
C HIS A 129 13.93 -0.26 -4.21
N GLN A 130 14.55 0.87 -4.55
CA GLN A 130 16.01 1.01 -4.58
C GLN A 130 16.62 0.98 -3.17
N MET A 131 15.92 1.55 -2.19
CA MET A 131 16.32 1.49 -0.78
C MET A 131 16.19 0.07 -0.18
N PHE A 132 15.34 -0.79 -0.77
CA PHE A 132 15.13 -2.16 -0.32
C PHE A 132 16.27 -3.06 -0.79
N LYS A 133 17.42 -2.87 -0.16
CA LYS A 133 18.65 -3.61 -0.41
C LYS A 133 19.20 -4.16 0.90
N PRO A 134 19.99 -5.24 0.82
CA PRO A 134 20.57 -5.85 2.00
C PRO A 134 21.57 -4.85 2.68
N PRO A 135 21.49 -4.56 4.00
CA PRO A 135 22.37 -3.60 4.71
C PRO A 135 23.88 -3.88 4.65
N GLU A 136 24.72 -2.88 4.38
CA GLU A 136 26.17 -3.09 4.18
C GLU A 136 26.94 -3.43 5.47
N ASN A 137 26.46 -2.95 6.62
CA ASN A 137 27.10 -3.14 7.93
C ASN A 137 26.79 -4.49 8.59
N VAL A 138 25.85 -5.28 8.04
CA VAL A 138 25.54 -6.63 8.54
C VAL A 138 26.52 -7.65 7.95
N LYS A 139 27.78 -7.59 8.40
CA LYS A 139 28.88 -8.41 7.85
C LYS A 139 29.05 -9.79 8.51
N GLN A 140 28.34 -10.10 9.59
CA GLN A 140 28.78 -11.18 10.50
C GLN A 140 27.80 -12.35 10.77
N ALA A 141 26.56 -12.36 10.28
CA ALA A 141 25.62 -13.41 10.72
C ALA A 141 25.49 -14.64 9.79
N ASN A 142 25.57 -14.51 8.45
CA ASN A 142 25.35 -15.66 7.56
C ASN A 142 25.86 -15.40 6.12
N LYS A 143 26.58 -16.36 5.50
CA LYS A 143 27.12 -16.20 4.12
C LYS A 143 26.01 -15.99 3.08
N ASN A 144 24.79 -16.45 3.35
CA ASN A 144 23.67 -16.45 2.38
C ASN A 144 22.69 -15.29 2.60
N TRP A 145 23.00 -14.31 3.46
CA TRP A 145 22.07 -13.27 3.87
C TRP A 145 21.49 -12.45 2.70
N LYS A 146 22.30 -12.14 1.68
CA LYS A 146 21.84 -11.42 0.48
C LYS A 146 20.78 -12.22 -0.28
N GLU A 147 20.97 -13.53 -0.40
CA GLU A 147 20.01 -14.42 -1.05
C GLU A 147 18.69 -14.43 -0.28
N VAL A 148 18.76 -14.46 1.05
CA VAL A 148 17.54 -14.48 1.86
C VAL A 148 16.81 -13.14 1.83
N TYR A 149 17.53 -12.03 1.92
CA TYR A 149 16.95 -10.70 1.78
C TYR A 149 16.24 -10.54 0.43
N ASN A 150 16.80 -11.08 -0.66
CA ASN A 150 16.17 -11.08 -1.98
C ASN A 150 14.84 -11.86 -2.02
N ARG A 151 14.60 -12.77 -1.07
CA ARG A 151 13.31 -13.49 -0.91
C ARG A 151 12.25 -12.67 -0.17
N PHE A 152 12.59 -11.56 0.48
CA PHE A 152 11.65 -10.81 1.33
C PHE A 152 10.51 -10.16 0.56
N GLY A 153 10.60 -10.02 -0.76
CA GLY A 153 9.64 -9.28 -1.58
C GLY A 153 9.68 -7.78 -1.26
N ARG A 154 9.63 -6.95 -2.30
CA ARG A 154 9.67 -5.49 -2.13
C ARG A 154 8.33 -4.97 -1.57
N PRO A 155 8.32 -3.81 -0.89
CA PRO A 155 7.08 -3.18 -0.43
C PRO A 155 6.08 -2.94 -1.58
N LEU A 156 4.80 -3.24 -1.36
CA LEU A 156 3.74 -2.99 -2.34
C LEU A 156 3.36 -1.50 -2.34
N CYS A 157 3.76 -0.76 -3.36
CA CYS A 157 3.48 0.67 -3.45
C CYS A 157 2.21 0.95 -4.25
N SER A 158 1.26 1.68 -3.68
CA SER A 158 -0.04 1.97 -4.32
C SER A 158 -0.42 3.43 -4.24
N ILE A 159 -1.39 3.85 -5.06
CA ILE A 159 -2.02 5.17 -5.00
C ILE A 159 -3.54 5.04 -5.04
N ILE A 160 -4.23 5.84 -4.21
CA ILE A 160 -5.69 5.95 -4.20
C ILE A 160 -6.15 7.39 -4.38
N GLY A 161 -7.10 7.58 -5.30
CA GLY A 161 -7.77 8.84 -5.58
C GLY A 161 -9.25 8.79 -5.23
N PHE A 162 -9.83 9.90 -4.76
CA PHE A 162 -11.25 9.97 -4.42
C PHE A 162 -12.14 10.54 -5.53
N TYR A 163 -11.65 11.49 -6.32
CA TYR A 163 -12.47 12.22 -7.30
C TYR A 163 -11.81 12.41 -8.67
N GLY A 164 -12.67 12.71 -9.65
CA GLY A 164 -12.30 12.93 -11.04
C GLY A 164 -12.38 11.65 -11.88
N GLU A 165 -11.97 11.74 -13.13
CA GLU A 165 -11.94 10.61 -14.08
C GLU A 165 -10.57 9.91 -14.12
N GLY A 166 -9.57 10.52 -13.50
CA GLY A 166 -8.20 10.02 -13.49
C GLY A 166 -7.43 10.31 -14.77
N PRO A 167 -6.22 9.74 -14.92
CA PRO A 167 -5.44 9.84 -16.14
C PRO A 167 -6.19 9.29 -17.36
N LYS A 168 -6.17 10.05 -18.47
CA LYS A 168 -6.77 9.64 -19.76
C LYS A 168 -6.23 8.27 -20.19
N GLY A 169 -7.11 7.41 -20.68
CA GLY A 169 -6.79 6.05 -21.12
C GLY A 169 -6.96 4.97 -20.04
N LEU A 170 -6.98 5.33 -18.75
CA LEU A 170 -7.12 4.33 -17.68
C LEU A 170 -8.52 3.71 -17.56
N LEU A 171 -9.53 4.25 -18.24
CA LEU A 171 -10.85 3.62 -18.35
C LEU A 171 -10.85 2.46 -19.38
N ASN A 172 -9.98 2.51 -20.39
CA ASN A 172 -9.91 1.49 -21.43
C ASN A 172 -8.81 0.46 -21.10
N PRO A 173 -9.13 -0.85 -20.98
CA PRO A 173 -8.17 -1.87 -20.57
C PRO A 173 -6.89 -1.97 -21.43
N ASN A 174 -6.99 -1.71 -22.74
CA ASN A 174 -5.85 -1.88 -23.65
C ASN A 174 -4.91 -0.69 -23.55
N THR A 175 -5.44 0.53 -23.69
CA THR A 175 -4.65 1.75 -23.55
C THR A 175 -4.10 1.93 -22.13
N GLY A 176 -4.89 1.54 -21.12
CA GLY A 176 -4.49 1.60 -19.72
C GLY A 176 -3.29 0.71 -19.43
N LYS A 177 -3.27 -0.54 -19.90
CA LYS A 177 -2.10 -1.44 -19.72
C LYS A 177 -0.82 -0.86 -20.30
N ILE A 178 -0.88 -0.29 -21.51
CA ILE A 178 0.28 0.33 -22.16
C ILE A 178 0.79 1.50 -21.32
N LEU A 179 -0.10 2.42 -20.91
CA LEU A 179 0.25 3.57 -20.09
C LEU A 179 0.87 3.16 -18.76
N LEU A 180 0.28 2.16 -18.09
CA LEU A 180 0.75 1.71 -16.77
C LEU A 180 2.08 0.98 -16.83
N ASN A 181 2.33 0.19 -17.88
CA ASN A 181 3.65 -0.40 -18.10
C ASN A 181 4.74 0.67 -18.29
N GLU A 182 4.40 1.79 -18.92
CA GLU A 182 5.37 2.88 -19.18
C GLU A 182 5.55 3.82 -17.98
N LYS A 183 4.45 4.17 -17.28
CA LYS A 183 4.43 5.27 -16.29
C LYS A 183 4.27 4.83 -14.84
N ALA A 184 3.96 3.56 -14.60
CA ALA A 184 3.58 3.04 -13.29
C ALA A 184 4.22 1.67 -12.97
N SER A 185 5.33 1.31 -13.61
CA SER A 185 5.96 -0.02 -13.51
C SER A 185 6.32 -0.46 -12.08
N ASP A 186 6.60 0.48 -11.18
CA ASP A 186 6.94 0.24 -9.77
C ASP A 186 5.71 0.22 -8.85
N LEU A 187 4.53 0.54 -9.36
CA LEU A 187 3.30 0.48 -8.58
C LEU A 187 2.69 -0.92 -8.60
N PHE A 188 2.19 -1.34 -7.44
CA PHE A 188 1.35 -2.51 -7.27
C PHE A 188 -0.11 -2.20 -7.62
N GLY A 189 -0.63 -1.06 -7.14
CA GLY A 189 -2.06 -0.78 -7.21
C GLY A 189 -2.40 0.69 -7.43
N ILE A 190 -3.44 0.93 -8.21
CA ILE A 190 -4.03 2.24 -8.46
C ILE A 190 -5.53 2.09 -8.27
N CYS A 191 -6.11 2.92 -7.41
CA CYS A 191 -7.55 2.96 -7.22
C CYS A 191 -8.04 4.40 -7.43
N LEU A 192 -9.08 4.55 -8.23
CA LEU A 192 -9.87 5.77 -8.27
C LEU A 192 -11.29 5.38 -7.87
N VAL A 193 -11.66 5.82 -6.67
CA VAL A 193 -12.94 5.48 -6.04
C VAL A 193 -14.09 5.88 -6.97
N ASN A 194 -15.11 5.00 -7.07
CA ASN A 194 -16.26 5.16 -7.97
C ASN A 194 -15.88 5.21 -9.47
N GLN A 195 -14.68 4.76 -9.85
CA GLN A 195 -14.26 4.72 -11.26
C GLN A 195 -13.62 3.38 -11.62
N TYR A 196 -12.47 3.06 -11.02
CA TYR A 196 -11.74 1.82 -11.33
C TYR A 196 -10.69 1.46 -10.28
N SER A 197 -10.24 0.21 -10.34
CA SER A 197 -8.97 -0.24 -9.76
C SER A 197 -8.11 -0.99 -10.78
N TRP A 198 -6.83 -0.71 -10.74
CA TRP A 198 -5.77 -1.39 -11.49
C TRP A 198 -4.82 -2.03 -10.50
N LEU A 199 -4.51 -3.31 -10.71
CA LEU A 199 -3.57 -4.06 -9.87
C LEU A 199 -2.58 -4.79 -10.77
N ASN A 200 -1.30 -4.66 -10.50
CA ASN A 200 -0.23 -5.35 -11.21
C ASN A 200 -0.03 -6.74 -10.60
N LEU A 201 -0.43 -7.77 -11.34
CA LEU A 201 -0.39 -9.17 -10.92
C LEU A 201 0.47 -9.95 -11.90
N PRO A 202 1.80 -10.03 -11.70
CA PRO A 202 2.72 -10.68 -12.64
C PRO A 202 2.34 -12.12 -12.96
N SER A 203 1.89 -12.88 -11.96
CA SER A 203 1.40 -14.27 -12.13
C SER A 203 0.18 -14.40 -13.05
N LEU A 204 -0.55 -13.30 -13.29
CA LEU A 204 -1.70 -13.25 -14.20
C LEU A 204 -1.39 -12.46 -15.49
N GLY A 205 -0.13 -12.16 -15.77
CA GLY A 205 0.27 -11.38 -16.94
C GLY A 205 0.14 -9.86 -16.75
N GLY A 206 0.42 -9.35 -15.55
CA GLY A 206 0.56 -7.93 -15.26
C GLY A 206 -0.75 -7.21 -14.87
N TRP A 207 -0.93 -5.99 -15.38
CA TRP A 207 -2.04 -5.11 -15.00
C TRP A 207 -3.44 -5.66 -15.28
N LYS A 208 -4.27 -5.71 -14.22
CA LYS A 208 -5.68 -6.12 -14.26
C LYS A 208 -6.61 -5.02 -13.75
N GLN A 209 -7.55 -4.63 -14.59
CA GLN A 209 -8.55 -3.61 -14.29
C GLN A 209 -9.83 -4.20 -13.72
N ARG A 210 -10.48 -3.43 -12.85
CA ARG A 210 -11.90 -3.56 -12.50
C ARG A 210 -12.52 -2.17 -12.58
N LEU A 211 -13.59 -2.03 -13.36
CA LEU A 211 -14.41 -0.81 -13.37
C LEU A 211 -15.37 -0.81 -12.18
N CYS A 212 -15.82 0.37 -11.79
CA CYS A 212 -16.82 0.52 -10.76
C CYS A 212 -18.16 -0.12 -11.17
N ASP A 213 -18.93 -0.47 -10.16
CA ASP A 213 -20.33 -0.82 -10.28
C ASP A 213 -21.20 0.30 -9.68
N GLU A 214 -22.50 0.28 -9.96
CA GLU A 214 -23.41 1.36 -9.54
C GLU A 214 -23.53 1.50 -8.02
N ASN A 215 -23.35 0.41 -7.27
CA ASN A 215 -23.90 0.35 -5.91
C ASN A 215 -23.00 -0.25 -4.84
N THR A 216 -21.88 -0.90 -5.15
CA THR A 216 -21.17 -1.66 -4.11
C THR A 216 -19.68 -1.38 -4.03
N ASN A 217 -19.16 -0.50 -4.89
CA ASN A 217 -17.74 -0.15 -4.94
C ASN A 217 -16.84 -1.39 -5.13
N GLU A 218 -17.24 -2.34 -5.98
CA GLU A 218 -16.47 -3.57 -6.23
C GLU A 218 -15.03 -3.28 -6.66
N GLU A 219 -14.78 -2.20 -7.38
CA GLU A 219 -13.44 -1.76 -7.77
C GLU A 219 -12.57 -1.42 -6.55
N THR A 220 -13.13 -0.69 -5.60
CA THR A 220 -12.44 -0.25 -4.38
C THR A 220 -12.30 -1.44 -3.42
N LYS A 221 -13.33 -2.28 -3.28
CA LYS A 221 -13.25 -3.51 -2.51
C LYS A 221 -12.18 -4.45 -3.02
N ARG A 222 -12.10 -4.62 -4.35
CA ARG A 222 -11.06 -5.43 -4.99
C ARG A 222 -9.66 -4.87 -4.71
N PHE A 223 -9.48 -3.55 -4.75
CA PHE A 223 -8.20 -2.93 -4.43
C PHE A 223 -7.73 -3.33 -3.03
N PHE A 224 -8.58 -3.17 -2.01
CA PHE A 224 -8.25 -3.57 -0.65
C PHE A 224 -8.05 -5.09 -0.50
N ALA A 225 -8.98 -5.90 -0.99
CA ALA A 225 -8.92 -7.35 -0.83
C ALA A 225 -7.62 -7.94 -1.39
N VAL A 226 -7.27 -7.58 -2.63
CA VAL A 226 -6.05 -8.09 -3.26
C VAL A 226 -4.80 -7.51 -2.61
N LEU A 227 -4.82 -6.25 -2.16
CA LEU A 227 -3.72 -5.68 -1.39
C LEU A 227 -3.48 -6.46 -0.08
N LEU A 228 -4.53 -6.75 0.69
CA LEU A 228 -4.45 -7.47 1.96
C LEU A 228 -3.90 -8.89 1.77
N ASP A 229 -4.38 -9.61 0.75
CA ASP A 229 -3.88 -10.95 0.43
C ASP A 229 -2.39 -10.95 0.08
N ASN A 230 -1.93 -9.93 -0.65
CA ASN A 230 -0.51 -9.79 -1.00
C ASN A 230 0.34 -9.31 0.18
N ILE A 231 -0.19 -8.44 1.06
CA ILE A 231 0.45 -8.07 2.34
C ILE A 231 0.73 -9.32 3.18
N LEU A 232 -0.28 -10.18 3.33
CA LEU A 232 -0.16 -11.44 4.07
C LEU A 232 0.88 -12.37 3.45
N THR A 233 0.88 -12.48 2.12
CA THR A 233 1.82 -13.33 1.39
C THR A 233 3.27 -12.86 1.58
N ILE A 234 3.53 -11.55 1.44
CA ILE A 234 4.86 -10.97 1.61
C ILE A 234 5.34 -11.11 3.05
N SER A 235 4.51 -10.75 4.04
CA SER A 235 4.87 -10.89 5.46
C SER A 235 5.21 -12.33 5.83
N ARG A 236 4.41 -13.31 5.39
CA ARG A 236 4.69 -14.73 5.63
C ARG A 236 6.01 -15.16 5.01
N ALA A 237 6.30 -14.73 3.79
CA ALA A 237 7.58 -15.02 3.14
C ALA A 237 8.76 -14.44 3.93
N ARG A 238 8.64 -13.19 4.41
CA ARG A 238 9.66 -12.55 5.27
C ARG A 238 9.86 -13.30 6.58
N ILE A 239 8.79 -13.63 7.30
CA ILE A 239 8.87 -14.35 8.58
C ILE A 239 9.46 -15.75 8.38
N ALA A 240 9.04 -16.48 7.34
CA ALA A 240 9.58 -17.80 7.03
C ALA A 240 11.08 -17.73 6.74
N ALA A 241 11.50 -16.73 5.97
CA ALA A 241 12.90 -16.47 5.68
C ALA A 241 13.71 -16.14 6.95
N LYS A 242 13.14 -15.41 7.92
CA LYS A 242 13.77 -15.16 9.24
C LYS A 242 13.86 -16.40 10.16
N ARG A 243 12.99 -17.39 9.97
CA ARG A 243 13.00 -18.61 10.80
C ARG A 243 14.09 -19.58 10.39
N THR A 244 14.43 -19.63 9.11
CA THR A 244 15.50 -20.52 8.62
C THR A 244 16.89 -20.05 9.04
N ASP A 245 17.04 -18.73 9.21
CA ASP A 245 18.31 -18.07 9.44
C ASP A 245 18.07 -16.86 10.36
N HIS A 246 18.60 -16.87 11.59
CA HIS A 246 18.43 -15.74 12.52
C HIS A 246 19.09 -14.46 11.96
N TYR A 247 18.39 -13.32 12.04
CA TYR A 247 18.88 -12.04 11.54
C TYR A 247 18.83 -10.94 12.58
N ASP A 248 19.99 -10.38 12.86
CA ASP A 248 20.16 -9.23 13.74
C ASP A 248 19.80 -7.91 13.03
N LEU A 249 18.58 -7.79 12.48
CA LEU A 249 18.15 -6.55 11.82
C LEU A 249 18.25 -5.34 12.75
N TYR A 250 17.98 -5.52 14.05
CA TYR A 250 18.17 -4.44 15.03
C TYR A 250 19.61 -3.96 15.08
N THR A 251 20.60 -4.86 15.00
CA THR A 251 22.02 -4.51 14.98
C THR A 251 22.35 -3.59 13.82
N ALA A 252 21.75 -3.83 12.64
CA ALA A 252 21.96 -3.00 11.45
C ALA A 252 21.60 -1.52 11.69
N TYR A 253 20.59 -1.25 12.51
CA TYR A 253 20.10 0.10 12.77
C TYR A 253 20.71 0.78 14.01
N ILE A 254 21.28 0.03 14.95
CA ILE A 254 21.69 0.58 16.26
C ILE A 254 23.18 0.38 16.58
N ARG A 255 23.93 -0.35 15.75
CA ARG A 255 25.35 -0.66 16.00
C ARG A 255 26.20 -0.27 14.79
N ASN A 256 27.44 0.11 15.07
CA ASN A 256 28.51 0.38 14.10
C ASN A 256 29.32 -0.89 13.84
#